data_AF-A0A1W9TFW7-F1
#
_entry.id   AF-A0A1W9TFW7-F1
#
_cell.length_a   1.000
_cell.length_b   1.000
_cell.length_c   1.000
_cell.angle_alpha   90.00
_cell.angle_beta   90.00
_cell.angle_gamma   90.00
#
_symmetry.space_group_name_H-M   'P 1'
#
loop_
_entity.id
_entity.type
_entity.pdbx_description
1 polymer ?
#
loop_
_entity_poly.entity_id
_entity_poly.type
_entity_poly.pdbx_seq_one_letter_code
_entity_poly.pdbx_strand_id
1 'polypeptide(L)'
;MILRWTIWGLLLVQAVGFCQIQNGRFEIPDPNRATEWFTPPKYWDFENYANTLSEFTPQPAHNQTIEWTIPSPFEGEYFLLLSTEDVEGPGSDGQIKHSAAWQVLHARTGDVLVGAYFFGTCDYTPFGDIGTIVLEPNDPIDGLRPITLVDIEVSDIGNFGSTDGWQTFQHTFDSSQTGDYTIRCKVEDYTDKIYRSYLAVDNLRICSAIPAYGDLNMDCGVDLLDFSVLGSVWLADCNDISDPNAPCHLADMDKSGIVDPNDLVLMSEHWLEKFWYE
;
A
#
# COMPACT_ATOMS: atom_id res chain seq x y z
N MET A 1 35.98 6.59 35.75
CA MET A 1 35.16 5.36 35.63
C MET A 1 33.64 5.63 35.65
N ILE A 2 33.19 6.86 35.35
CA ILE A 2 31.76 7.24 35.31
C ILE A 2 31.28 7.51 33.86
N LEU A 3 32.21 7.84 32.96
CA LEU A 3 31.91 8.19 31.55
C LEU A 3 31.52 7.01 30.63
N ARG A 4 31.77 5.76 31.04
CA ARG A 4 31.45 4.56 30.23
C ARG A 4 30.00 4.11 30.35
N TRP A 5 29.29 4.51 31.42
CA TRP A 5 27.89 4.14 31.64
C TRP A 5 26.92 5.09 30.92
N THR A 6 27.35 6.33 30.63
CA THR A 6 26.52 7.32 29.95
C THR A 6 26.37 7.03 28.45
N ILE A 7 27.36 6.37 27.82
CA ILE A 7 27.34 6.04 26.39
C ILE A 7 26.38 4.87 26.10
N TRP A 8 26.24 3.92 27.02
CA TRP A 8 25.26 2.82 26.86
C TRP A 8 23.82 3.26 27.15
N GLY A 9 23.61 4.27 28.00
CA GLY A 9 22.27 4.84 28.25
C GLY A 9 21.71 5.65 27.07
N LEU A 10 22.57 6.23 26.22
CA LEU A 10 22.17 7.00 25.04
C LEU A 10 21.93 6.14 23.78
N LEU A 11 22.50 4.94 23.72
CA LEU A 11 22.29 4.00 22.60
C LEU A 11 21.00 3.17 22.72
N LEU A 12 20.33 3.19 23.88
CA LEU A 12 19.10 2.41 24.13
C LEU A 12 17.79 3.20 23.88
N VAL A 13 17.88 4.48 23.53
CA VAL A 13 16.68 5.34 23.34
C VAL A 13 16.16 5.33 21.90
N GLN A 14 16.85 4.71 20.94
CA GLN A 14 16.38 4.66 19.54
C GLN A 14 15.51 3.44 19.20
N ALA A 15 15.27 2.53 20.15
CA ALA A 15 14.53 1.29 19.88
C ALA A 15 13.00 1.38 20.07
N VAL A 16 12.43 2.58 20.23
CA VAL A 16 11.00 2.72 20.57
C VAL A 16 10.10 3.04 19.35
N GLY A 17 10.67 3.10 18.14
CA GLY A 17 9.94 3.46 16.91
C GLY A 17 9.54 2.30 16.01
N PHE A 18 9.68 1.04 16.42
CA PHE A 18 9.54 -0.13 15.52
C PHE A 18 8.10 -0.52 15.14
N CYS A 19 7.08 0.24 15.53
CA CYS A 19 5.68 -0.11 15.23
C CYS A 19 5.08 0.63 14.03
N GLN A 20 5.80 1.52 13.35
CA GLN A 20 5.26 2.26 12.23
C GLN A 20 6.07 2.04 10.96
N ILE A 21 5.36 1.88 9.84
CA ILE A 21 5.96 1.89 8.50
C ILE A 21 6.49 3.30 8.24
N GLN A 22 7.80 3.43 8.13
CA GLN A 22 8.45 4.72 7.85
C GLN A 22 8.23 5.07 6.38
N ASN A 23 7.70 6.27 6.13
CA ASN A 23 7.46 6.76 4.77
C ASN A 23 6.61 5.78 3.94
N GLY A 24 5.60 5.16 4.55
CA GLY A 24 4.68 4.24 3.86
C GLY A 24 3.71 4.94 2.90
N ARG A 25 3.58 6.26 3.00
CA ARG A 25 2.94 7.16 2.03
C ARG A 25 3.89 7.67 0.95
N PHE A 26 5.17 7.26 0.99
CA PHE A 26 6.18 7.58 -0.02
C PHE A 26 6.46 9.06 -0.34
N GLU A 27 6.00 9.99 0.50
CA GLU A 27 6.17 11.44 0.34
C GLU A 27 7.62 11.95 0.46
N ILE A 28 8.52 11.11 0.95
CA ILE A 28 9.92 11.48 1.19
C ILE A 28 10.81 10.72 0.20
N PRO A 29 11.16 11.31 -0.95
CA PRO A 29 12.16 10.73 -1.86
C PRO A 29 13.55 10.68 -1.20
N ASP A 30 14.41 9.74 -1.61
CA ASP A 30 15.81 9.65 -1.22
C ASP A 30 16.74 10.15 -2.34
N PRO A 31 17.07 11.45 -2.37
CA PRO A 31 17.93 12.02 -3.40
C PRO A 31 19.37 11.48 -3.33
N ASN A 32 19.80 10.84 -2.23
CA ASN A 32 21.15 10.29 -2.14
C ASN A 32 21.28 8.92 -2.82
N ARG A 33 20.14 8.26 -3.09
CA ARG A 33 20.05 7.00 -3.83
C ARG A 33 19.39 7.17 -5.20
N ALA A 34 19.11 8.41 -5.60
CA ALA A 34 18.62 8.72 -6.93
C ALA A 34 19.63 8.31 -8.00
N THR A 35 19.11 7.75 -9.09
CA THR A 35 19.86 7.54 -10.33
C THR A 35 19.51 8.66 -11.30
N GLU A 36 20.05 8.61 -12.52
CA GLU A 36 19.61 9.52 -13.58
C GLU A 36 18.18 9.21 -14.08
N TRP A 37 17.60 8.07 -13.67
CA TRP A 37 16.31 7.55 -14.18
C TRP A 37 15.19 7.57 -13.13
N PHE A 38 15.51 7.38 -11.85
CA PHE A 38 14.51 7.29 -10.80
C PHE A 38 15.04 7.78 -9.46
N THR A 39 14.12 8.18 -8.57
CA THR A 39 14.40 8.53 -7.18
C THR A 39 13.62 7.60 -6.26
N PRO A 40 14.29 6.70 -5.52
CA PRO A 40 13.61 5.74 -4.64
C PRO A 40 13.07 6.42 -3.37
N PRO A 41 12.12 5.79 -2.66
CA PRO A 41 11.64 6.33 -1.39
C PRO A 41 12.67 6.17 -0.28
N LYS A 42 12.73 7.16 0.62
CA LYS A 42 13.58 7.14 1.81
C LYS A 42 13.06 6.11 2.82
N TYR A 43 13.98 5.49 3.56
CA TYR A 43 13.73 4.45 4.59
C TYR A 43 13.28 3.09 4.07
N TRP A 44 13.22 2.91 2.75
CA TRP A 44 12.92 1.64 2.12
C TRP A 44 14.17 1.05 1.48
N ASP A 45 14.36 -0.25 1.67
CA ASP A 45 15.26 -1.02 0.84
C ASP A 45 14.57 -1.35 -0.48
N PHE A 46 15.34 -1.54 -1.55
CA PHE A 46 14.79 -1.90 -2.85
C PHE A 46 15.78 -2.69 -3.68
N GLU A 47 15.24 -3.39 -4.68
CA GLU A 47 15.96 -4.13 -5.71
C GLU A 47 15.46 -3.67 -7.08
N ASN A 48 16.40 -3.39 -7.99
CA ASN A 48 16.14 -2.91 -9.34
C ASN A 48 15.42 -1.55 -9.37
N TYR A 49 14.22 -1.46 -9.95
CA TYR A 49 13.49 -0.20 -10.12
C TYR A 49 12.51 0.08 -8.98
N ALA A 50 12.72 1.18 -8.28
CA ALA A 50 11.78 1.72 -7.31
C ALA A 50 11.79 3.25 -7.41
N ASN A 51 10.71 3.85 -7.90
CA ASN A 51 10.63 5.29 -8.12
C ASN A 51 9.50 5.92 -7.30
N THR A 52 9.67 7.18 -6.93
CA THR A 52 8.63 8.01 -6.30
C THR A 52 8.08 8.97 -7.35
N LEU A 53 6.77 8.88 -7.63
CA LEU A 53 6.12 9.60 -8.73
C LEU A 53 4.79 10.21 -8.27
N SER A 54 4.41 11.32 -8.89
CA SER A 54 3.10 11.97 -8.66
C SER A 54 2.06 11.58 -9.71
N GLU A 55 2.50 11.11 -10.87
CA GLU A 55 1.66 10.62 -11.97
C GLU A 55 2.46 9.60 -12.79
N PHE A 56 1.77 8.73 -13.50
CA PHE A 56 2.42 7.76 -14.37
C PHE A 56 1.61 7.43 -15.62
N THR A 57 2.29 7.36 -16.75
CA THR A 57 1.75 6.88 -18.03
C THR A 57 2.76 5.89 -18.62
N PRO A 58 2.37 4.62 -18.87
CA PRO A 58 3.27 3.63 -19.42
C PRO A 58 3.71 4.00 -20.83
N GLN A 59 4.96 3.68 -21.17
CA GLN A 59 5.50 3.84 -22.52
C GLN A 59 5.65 2.45 -23.17
N PRO A 60 4.62 1.93 -23.85
CA PRO A 60 4.70 0.62 -24.49
C PRO A 60 5.79 0.55 -25.54
N ALA A 61 6.44 -0.61 -25.63
CA ALA A 61 7.25 -0.96 -26.78
C ALA A 61 6.38 -1.25 -28.02
N HIS A 62 7.03 -1.33 -29.18
CA HIS A 62 6.44 -1.91 -30.40
C HIS A 62 5.12 -1.28 -30.92
N ASN A 63 4.90 0.01 -30.71
CA ASN A 63 3.70 0.75 -31.17
C ASN A 63 2.37 0.19 -30.63
N GLN A 64 2.38 -0.50 -29.49
CA GLN A 64 1.14 -0.86 -28.82
C GLN A 64 0.46 0.39 -28.26
N THR A 65 -0.88 0.39 -28.26
CA THR A 65 -1.68 1.46 -27.65
C THR A 65 -2.10 1.00 -26.27
N ILE A 66 -1.71 1.75 -25.24
CA ILE A 66 -2.10 1.53 -23.86
C ILE A 66 -2.88 2.75 -23.41
N GLU A 67 -4.05 2.53 -22.80
CA GLU A 67 -4.98 3.60 -22.43
C GLU A 67 -5.00 3.91 -20.93
N TRP A 68 -4.40 3.05 -20.10
CA TRP A 68 -4.39 3.25 -18.65
C TRP A 68 -3.28 4.21 -18.20
N THR A 69 -3.57 4.95 -17.13
CA THR A 69 -2.65 5.90 -16.48
C THR A 69 -2.91 5.90 -14.98
N ILE A 70 -1.94 6.39 -14.19
CA ILE A 70 -2.12 6.73 -12.79
C ILE A 70 -2.09 8.26 -12.71
N PRO A 71 -3.26 8.94 -12.71
CA PRO A 71 -3.32 10.40 -12.83
C PRO A 71 -2.96 11.12 -11.53
N SER A 72 -3.01 10.43 -10.39
CA SER A 72 -2.65 10.97 -9.08
C SER A 72 -2.31 9.84 -8.09
N PRO A 73 -1.56 10.14 -7.01
CA PRO A 73 -1.39 9.22 -5.88
C PRO A 73 -2.73 8.89 -5.22
N PHE A 74 -2.75 7.81 -4.43
CA PHE A 74 -3.92 7.51 -3.60
C PHE A 74 -4.02 8.52 -2.46
N GLU A 75 -2.89 8.89 -1.87
CA GLU A 75 -2.80 9.88 -0.80
C GLU A 75 -1.58 10.80 -1.01
N GLY A 76 -1.75 12.09 -0.69
CA GLY A 76 -0.66 13.07 -0.75
C GLY A 76 -0.12 13.36 -2.15
N GLU A 77 1.22 13.46 -2.30
CA GLU A 77 1.87 13.97 -3.53
C GLU A 77 2.62 12.89 -4.32
N TYR A 78 3.06 11.80 -3.67
CA TYR A 78 3.87 10.76 -4.31
C TYR A 78 3.40 9.35 -3.95
N PHE A 79 3.60 8.43 -4.89
CA PHE A 79 3.47 6.98 -4.67
C PHE A 79 4.74 6.25 -5.08
N LEU A 80 4.92 5.01 -4.59
CA LEU A 80 5.97 4.11 -5.05
C LEU A 80 5.55 3.43 -6.35
N LEU A 81 6.40 3.45 -7.38
CA LEU A 81 6.24 2.65 -8.60
C LEU A 81 7.38 1.63 -8.73
N LEU A 82 7.02 0.36 -8.90
CA LEU A 82 7.91 -0.74 -9.29
C LEU A 82 7.66 -1.13 -10.75
N SER A 83 8.69 -1.56 -11.48
CA SER A 83 8.61 -1.93 -12.90
C SER A 83 9.51 -3.12 -13.22
N THR A 84 9.10 -3.99 -14.15
CA THR A 84 9.94 -5.11 -14.60
C THR A 84 11.09 -4.70 -15.53
N GLU A 85 11.18 -3.45 -16.03
CA GLU A 85 12.21 -3.12 -17.04
C GLU A 85 12.75 -1.66 -17.04
N ASP A 86 12.20 -0.71 -16.29
CA ASP A 86 12.53 0.73 -16.43
C ASP A 86 13.86 1.18 -15.81
N VAL A 87 14.90 0.36 -15.88
CA VAL A 87 15.98 0.46 -14.90
C VAL A 87 17.08 1.44 -15.34
N GLU A 88 17.38 1.58 -16.65
CA GLU A 88 18.55 2.40 -17.03
C GLU A 88 18.51 3.05 -18.43
N GLY A 89 17.51 3.89 -18.75
CA GLY A 89 17.62 4.78 -19.91
C GLY A 89 18.04 4.14 -21.24
N PRO A 90 18.72 4.88 -22.14
CA PRO A 90 19.12 4.34 -23.43
C PRO A 90 20.31 3.37 -23.28
N GLY A 91 20.02 2.06 -23.19
CA GLY A 91 21.02 0.99 -23.39
C GLY A 91 21.07 -0.13 -22.35
N SER A 92 20.19 -0.17 -21.34
CA SER A 92 19.98 -1.41 -20.58
C SER A 92 19.18 -2.38 -21.42
N ASP A 93 19.85 -3.33 -22.04
CA ASP A 93 19.25 -4.37 -22.88
C ASP A 93 18.45 -5.42 -22.04
N GLY A 94 17.38 -4.97 -21.37
CA GLY A 94 16.14 -5.70 -21.07
C GLY A 94 16.29 -7.09 -20.44
N GLN A 95 16.72 -7.15 -19.17
CA GLN A 95 16.80 -8.45 -18.47
C GLN A 95 16.32 -8.50 -17.03
N ILE A 96 15.84 -7.39 -16.49
CA ILE A 96 15.28 -7.42 -15.15
C ILE A 96 13.94 -8.13 -15.24
N LYS A 97 13.75 -9.12 -14.37
CA LYS A 97 12.52 -9.92 -14.31
C LYS A 97 11.64 -9.43 -13.19
N HIS A 98 12.15 -8.62 -12.28
CA HIS A 98 11.39 -8.19 -11.13
C HIS A 98 11.96 -6.91 -10.54
N SER A 99 11.11 -6.17 -9.84
CA SER A 99 11.56 -5.12 -8.94
C SER A 99 10.83 -5.25 -7.61
N ALA A 100 11.49 -4.82 -6.53
CA ALA A 100 10.92 -4.93 -5.20
C ALA A 100 11.32 -3.76 -4.32
N ALA A 101 10.46 -3.42 -3.36
CA ALA A 101 10.79 -2.56 -2.24
C ALA A 101 10.30 -3.20 -0.94
N TRP A 102 11.06 -3.04 0.14
CA TRP A 102 10.71 -3.63 1.42
C TRP A 102 11.15 -2.83 2.63
N GLN A 103 10.50 -3.11 3.75
CA GLN A 103 10.82 -2.57 5.07
C GLN A 103 10.43 -3.57 6.16
N VAL A 104 11.14 -3.55 7.28
CA VAL A 104 10.80 -4.35 8.46
C VAL A 104 9.72 -3.64 9.29
N LEU A 105 8.73 -4.39 9.76
CA LEU A 105 7.70 -3.94 10.68
C LEU A 105 7.48 -4.94 11.81
N HIS A 106 6.93 -4.46 12.93
CA HIS A 106 6.50 -5.29 14.05
C HIS A 106 4.98 -5.21 14.20
N ALA A 107 4.31 -6.35 14.07
CA ALA A 107 2.86 -6.46 14.18
C ALA A 107 2.44 -7.02 15.55
N ARG A 108 1.42 -6.43 16.16
CA ARG A 108 0.79 -6.88 17.41
C ARG A 108 -0.62 -7.39 17.16
N THR A 109 -1.12 -8.19 18.08
CA THR A 109 -2.51 -8.64 18.06
C THR A 109 -3.46 -7.44 18.03
N GLY A 110 -4.37 -7.43 17.05
CA GLY A 110 -5.35 -6.36 16.84
C GLY A 110 -4.82 -5.15 16.09
N ASP A 111 -3.53 -5.11 15.73
CA ASP A 111 -3.06 -4.16 14.73
C ASP A 111 -3.74 -4.44 13.39
N VAL A 112 -3.88 -3.39 12.59
CA VAL A 112 -4.44 -3.47 11.24
C VAL A 112 -3.47 -2.82 10.27
N LEU A 113 -3.00 -3.58 9.30
CA LEU A 113 -2.23 -3.06 8.17
C LEU A 113 -3.18 -2.71 7.04
N VAL A 114 -3.11 -1.48 6.55
CA VAL A 114 -3.86 -1.01 5.37
C VAL A 114 -2.90 -0.46 4.32
N GLY A 115 -3.38 -0.42 3.08
CA GLY A 115 -2.65 0.10 1.94
C GLY A 115 -3.48 0.19 0.68
N ALA A 116 -2.94 0.88 -0.31
CA ALA A 116 -3.47 0.95 -1.65
C ALA A 116 -2.44 0.45 -2.67
N TYR A 117 -2.93 -0.16 -3.75
CA TYR A 117 -2.12 -0.60 -4.87
C TYR A 117 -2.80 -0.33 -6.21
N PHE A 118 -2.00 -0.25 -7.25
CA PHE A 118 -2.45 -0.22 -8.63
C PHE A 118 -1.57 -1.18 -9.42
N PHE A 119 -2.17 -2.09 -10.17
CA PHE A 119 -1.43 -2.99 -11.06
C PHE A 119 -1.80 -2.70 -12.50
N GLY A 120 -0.79 -2.48 -13.33
CA GLY A 120 -0.95 -2.19 -14.75
C GLY A 120 0.08 -2.96 -15.56
N THR A 121 -0.32 -3.44 -16.73
CA THR A 121 0.57 -4.22 -17.61
C THR A 121 0.55 -3.68 -19.04
N CYS A 122 1.71 -3.74 -19.68
CA CYS A 122 1.89 -3.62 -21.12
C CYS A 122 1.92 -5.01 -21.79
N ASP A 123 1.65 -6.07 -21.04
CA ASP A 123 1.73 -7.45 -21.50
C ASP A 123 0.34 -8.03 -21.80
N TYR A 124 0.30 -9.29 -22.25
CA TYR A 124 -0.90 -10.00 -22.65
C TYR A 124 -0.84 -11.48 -22.31
N THR A 125 -2.00 -12.08 -22.11
CA THR A 125 -2.12 -13.53 -21.91
C THR A 125 -1.55 -14.32 -23.10
N PRO A 126 -0.78 -15.40 -22.88
CA PRO A 126 -0.63 -16.15 -21.63
C PRO A 126 0.60 -15.78 -20.78
N PHE A 127 1.26 -14.65 -21.06
CA PHE A 127 2.40 -14.21 -20.27
C PHE A 127 1.90 -13.69 -18.91
N GLY A 128 2.43 -14.31 -17.85
CA GLY A 128 1.94 -14.15 -16.49
C GLY A 128 2.89 -13.29 -15.69
N ASP A 129 2.73 -11.98 -15.80
CA ASP A 129 3.35 -11.04 -14.88
C ASP A 129 2.48 -10.88 -13.64
N ILE A 130 3.13 -10.72 -12.48
CA ILE A 130 2.46 -10.73 -11.19
C ILE A 130 2.92 -9.55 -10.34
N GLY A 131 1.95 -8.84 -9.75
CA GLY A 131 2.16 -7.90 -8.65
C GLY A 131 1.82 -8.55 -7.32
N THR A 132 2.71 -8.45 -6.33
CA THR A 132 2.50 -9.02 -5.00
C THR A 132 2.86 -8.05 -3.88
N ILE A 133 2.10 -8.12 -2.79
CA ILE A 133 2.45 -7.50 -1.51
C ILE A 133 2.35 -8.58 -0.45
N VAL A 134 3.46 -8.91 0.20
CA VAL A 134 3.57 -10.04 1.13
C VAL A 134 4.25 -9.61 2.42
N LEU A 135 3.79 -10.13 3.55
CA LEU A 135 4.52 -10.09 4.82
C LEU A 135 5.33 -11.37 4.97
N GLU A 136 6.66 -11.25 4.91
CA GLU A 136 7.59 -12.37 5.10
C GLU A 136 8.06 -12.38 6.56
N PRO A 137 7.95 -13.50 7.30
CA PRO A 137 8.52 -13.59 8.64
C PRO A 137 10.02 -13.33 8.64
N ASN A 138 10.50 -12.48 9.55
CA ASN A 138 11.93 -12.17 9.63
C ASN A 138 12.75 -13.33 10.21
N ASP A 139 12.17 -14.12 11.10
CA ASP A 139 12.78 -15.34 11.65
C ASP A 139 11.90 -16.56 11.34
N PRO A 140 12.40 -17.54 10.55
CA PRO A 140 11.65 -18.76 10.23
C PRO A 140 11.42 -19.68 11.45
N ILE A 141 12.10 -19.43 12.58
CA ILE A 141 11.99 -20.25 13.80
C ILE A 141 10.80 -19.82 14.66
N ASP A 142 10.30 -18.59 14.51
CA ASP A 142 9.23 -18.03 15.33
C ASP A 142 7.84 -18.66 15.06
N GLY A 143 7.75 -19.58 14.10
CA GLY A 143 6.51 -20.28 13.74
C GLY A 143 5.52 -19.43 12.96
N LEU A 144 5.85 -18.16 12.69
CA LEU A 144 5.11 -17.27 11.81
C LEU A 144 5.13 -17.78 10.37
N ARG A 145 4.10 -17.43 9.60
CA ARG A 145 3.96 -17.80 8.19
C ARG A 145 3.85 -16.56 7.33
N PRO A 146 4.25 -16.63 6.05
CA PRO A 146 3.98 -15.57 5.10
C PRO A 146 2.49 -15.24 5.03
N ILE A 147 2.17 -13.96 4.91
CA ILE A 147 0.81 -13.46 4.72
C ILE A 147 0.78 -12.73 3.39
N THR A 148 0.03 -13.26 2.43
CA THR A 148 -0.20 -12.59 1.14
C THR A 148 -1.32 -11.58 1.31
N LEU A 149 -1.01 -10.30 1.06
CA LEU A 149 -1.95 -9.19 1.15
C LEU A 149 -2.55 -8.88 -0.22
N VAL A 150 -1.70 -8.92 -1.26
CA VAL A 150 -2.07 -8.71 -2.66
C VAL A 150 -1.35 -9.76 -3.50
N ASP A 151 -2.08 -10.34 -4.44
CA ASP A 151 -1.60 -11.26 -5.48
C ASP A 151 -2.48 -11.02 -6.70
N ILE A 152 -1.92 -10.39 -7.74
CA ILE A 152 -2.64 -9.98 -8.93
C ILE A 152 -1.81 -10.26 -10.17
N GLU A 153 -2.43 -10.84 -11.19
CA GLU A 153 -1.76 -11.26 -12.43
C GLU A 153 -2.34 -10.54 -13.66
N VAL A 154 -1.62 -10.62 -14.79
CA VAL A 154 -2.12 -10.17 -16.11
C VAL A 154 -3.49 -10.77 -16.45
N SER A 155 -3.75 -12.01 -16.01
CA SER A 155 -5.01 -12.68 -16.30
C SER A 155 -6.22 -12.06 -15.58
N ASP A 156 -6.00 -11.33 -14.49
CA ASP A 156 -7.04 -10.66 -13.72
C ASP A 156 -7.46 -9.31 -14.33
N ILE A 157 -6.50 -8.60 -14.95
CA ILE A 157 -6.70 -7.26 -15.52
C ILE A 157 -6.85 -7.26 -17.06
N GLY A 158 -6.59 -8.40 -17.70
CA GLY A 158 -6.66 -8.55 -19.15
C GLY A 158 -5.45 -7.98 -19.89
N ASN A 159 -5.43 -8.19 -21.22
CA ASN A 159 -4.32 -7.79 -22.08
C ASN A 159 -4.18 -6.26 -22.12
N PHE A 160 -2.96 -5.77 -21.86
CA PHE A 160 -2.62 -4.34 -21.84
C PHE A 160 -3.49 -3.54 -20.85
N GLY A 161 -4.01 -4.22 -19.83
CA GLY A 161 -4.98 -3.67 -18.89
C GLY A 161 -4.34 -3.08 -17.64
N SER A 162 -5.20 -2.67 -16.73
CA SER A 162 -4.86 -2.32 -15.36
C SER A 162 -6.02 -2.64 -14.43
N THR A 163 -5.81 -2.51 -13.12
CA THR A 163 -6.90 -2.37 -12.17
C THR A 163 -7.78 -1.17 -12.52
N ASP A 164 -9.05 -1.19 -12.11
CA ASP A 164 -9.97 -0.06 -12.25
C ASP A 164 -9.65 0.99 -11.19
N GLY A 165 -8.61 1.78 -11.44
CA GLY A 165 -8.05 2.71 -10.48
C GLY A 165 -7.31 2.03 -9.32
N TRP A 166 -7.09 2.79 -8.26
CA TRP A 166 -6.46 2.30 -7.03
C TRP A 166 -7.36 1.29 -6.32
N GLN A 167 -6.77 0.18 -5.90
CA GLN A 167 -7.40 -0.86 -5.10
C GLN A 167 -6.86 -0.79 -3.67
N THR A 168 -7.70 -1.04 -2.68
CA THR A 168 -7.29 -1.02 -1.26
C THR A 168 -7.23 -2.43 -0.69
N PHE A 169 -6.37 -2.64 0.31
CA PHE A 169 -6.35 -3.87 1.10
C PHE A 169 -6.26 -3.55 2.60
N GLN A 170 -6.71 -4.50 3.41
CA GLN A 170 -6.66 -4.43 4.86
C GLN A 170 -6.36 -5.82 5.44
N HIS A 171 -5.55 -5.87 6.50
CA HIS A 171 -5.24 -7.09 7.23
C HIS A 171 -5.17 -6.85 8.73
N THR A 172 -6.00 -7.56 9.50
CA THR A 172 -5.99 -7.52 10.97
C THR A 172 -5.19 -8.69 11.53
N PHE A 173 -4.18 -8.41 12.34
CA PHE A 173 -3.30 -9.42 12.91
C PHE A 173 -3.94 -10.11 14.12
N ASP A 174 -4.01 -11.44 14.09
CA ASP A 174 -4.39 -12.23 15.27
C ASP A 174 -3.19 -12.56 16.18
N SER A 175 -3.45 -13.26 17.28
CA SER A 175 -2.39 -13.65 18.23
C SER A 175 -1.35 -14.62 17.66
N SER A 176 -1.69 -15.38 16.62
CA SER A 176 -0.77 -16.28 15.92
C SER A 176 0.09 -15.58 14.86
N GLN A 177 -0.25 -14.34 14.52
CA GLN A 177 0.44 -13.51 13.53
C GLN A 177 1.20 -12.34 14.19
N THR A 178 1.42 -12.38 15.50
CA THR A 178 2.15 -11.33 16.23
C THR A 178 3.65 -11.57 16.13
N GLY A 179 4.41 -10.57 15.68
CA GLY A 179 5.87 -10.63 15.59
C GLY A 179 6.46 -9.74 14.49
N ASP A 180 7.70 -10.04 14.12
CA ASP A 180 8.46 -9.24 13.15
C ASP A 180 8.31 -9.78 11.73
N TYR A 181 7.94 -8.88 10.82
CA TYR A 181 7.78 -9.16 9.39
C TYR A 181 8.63 -8.21 8.56
N THR A 182 8.91 -8.62 7.33
CA THR A 182 9.30 -7.74 6.24
C THR A 182 8.08 -7.58 5.33
N ILE A 183 7.56 -6.36 5.20
CA ILE A 183 6.61 -6.06 4.12
C ILE A 183 7.39 -5.92 2.83
N ARG A 184 7.07 -6.74 1.83
CA ARG A 184 7.72 -6.75 0.52
C ARG A 184 6.67 -6.50 -0.56
N CYS A 185 6.84 -5.42 -1.29
CA CYS A 185 6.11 -5.13 -2.53
C CYS A 185 6.98 -5.61 -3.69
N LYS A 186 6.42 -6.35 -4.65
CA LYS A 186 7.19 -6.92 -5.78
C LYS A 186 6.33 -6.97 -7.03
N VAL A 187 6.93 -6.61 -8.17
CA VAL A 187 6.40 -6.94 -9.50
C VAL A 187 7.37 -7.88 -10.20
N GLU A 188 6.88 -8.90 -10.88
CA GLU A 188 7.70 -9.93 -11.54
C GLU A 188 7.13 -10.39 -12.87
N ASP A 189 8.00 -10.53 -13.87
CA ASP A 189 7.79 -11.21 -15.15
C ASP A 189 8.43 -12.62 -15.10
N TYR A 190 7.57 -13.62 -15.24
CA TYR A 190 7.98 -15.02 -15.21
C TYR A 190 8.50 -15.53 -16.56
N THR A 191 8.00 -15.02 -17.68
CA THR A 191 8.06 -15.73 -18.96
C THR A 191 8.79 -14.95 -20.04
N ASP A 192 8.45 -13.69 -20.26
CA ASP A 192 8.94 -12.91 -21.39
C ASP A 192 9.39 -11.51 -20.98
N LYS A 193 10.64 -11.20 -21.29
CA LYS A 193 11.29 -9.95 -20.89
C LYS A 193 10.93 -8.78 -21.83
N ILE A 194 9.85 -8.90 -22.60
CA ILE A 194 9.56 -8.00 -23.73
C ILE A 194 8.59 -6.91 -23.29
N TYR A 195 7.60 -7.25 -22.48
CA TYR A 195 6.59 -6.31 -22.03
C TYR A 195 6.73 -6.00 -20.54
N ARG A 196 6.34 -4.79 -20.18
CA ARG A 196 6.54 -4.25 -18.84
C ARG A 196 5.28 -4.39 -18.02
N SER A 197 5.45 -4.75 -16.75
CA SER A 197 4.40 -4.70 -15.76
C SER A 197 4.81 -3.84 -14.59
N TYR A 198 3.81 -3.23 -13.97
CA TYR A 198 3.97 -2.17 -13.00
C TYR A 198 3.12 -2.47 -11.77
N LEU A 199 3.73 -2.30 -10.61
CA LEU A 199 3.02 -2.27 -9.34
C LEU A 199 3.29 -0.92 -8.69
N ALA A 200 2.24 -0.10 -8.59
CA ALA A 200 2.27 1.08 -7.76
C ALA A 200 1.69 0.76 -6.38
N VAL A 201 2.28 1.33 -5.34
CA VAL A 201 1.88 1.13 -3.94
C VAL A 201 1.86 2.48 -3.24
N ASP A 202 0.86 2.69 -2.41
CA ASP A 202 0.69 3.91 -1.65
C ASP A 202 -0.01 3.65 -0.31
N ASN A 203 0.03 4.62 0.59
CA ASN A 203 -0.72 4.64 1.83
C ASN A 203 -0.50 3.41 2.75
N LEU A 204 0.74 2.90 2.84
CA LEU A 204 1.04 1.79 3.75
C LEU A 204 1.13 2.28 5.20
N ARG A 205 0.24 1.79 6.06
CA ARG A 205 0.25 2.13 7.50
C ARG A 205 -0.21 0.97 8.37
N ILE A 206 0.32 0.93 9.60
CA ILE A 206 -0.18 0.04 10.66
C ILE A 206 -0.94 0.89 11.65
N CYS A 207 -2.21 0.57 11.83
CA CYS A 207 -3.06 1.18 12.81
C CYS A 207 -3.15 0.28 14.04
N SER A 208 -2.63 0.74 15.18
CA SER A 208 -2.84 0.06 16.46
C SER A 208 -4.13 0.54 17.12
N ALA A 209 -4.93 -0.39 17.63
CA ALA A 209 -6.18 -0.10 18.36
C ALA A 209 -7.19 0.75 17.55
N ILE A 210 -7.44 0.42 16.26
CA ILE A 210 -8.46 1.13 15.45
C ILE A 210 -9.79 1.14 16.23
N PRO A 211 -10.47 2.29 16.30
CA PRO A 211 -11.87 2.35 16.69
C PRO A 211 -12.69 1.28 15.95
N ALA A 212 -13.67 0.68 16.61
CA ALA A 212 -14.46 -0.37 15.97
C ALA A 212 -15.28 0.17 14.78
N TYR A 213 -15.54 1.48 14.78
CA TYR A 213 -16.39 2.19 13.84
C TYR A 213 -15.82 3.59 13.56
N GLY A 214 -16.16 4.14 12.40
CA GLY A 214 -15.98 5.56 12.08
C GLY A 214 -14.72 5.92 11.30
N ASP A 215 -13.72 5.05 11.18
CA ASP A 215 -12.52 5.26 10.34
C ASP A 215 -12.85 4.81 8.91
N LEU A 216 -13.50 5.70 8.16
CA LEU A 216 -14.07 5.43 6.83
C LEU A 216 -13.06 5.67 5.70
N ASN A 217 -12.06 6.53 5.92
CA ASN A 217 -10.98 6.77 4.96
C ASN A 217 -9.75 5.87 5.21
N MET A 218 -9.78 5.03 6.25
CA MET A 218 -8.72 4.10 6.65
C MET A 218 -7.41 4.81 7.01
N ASP A 219 -7.51 5.99 7.64
CA ASP A 219 -6.34 6.77 8.03
C ASP A 219 -5.82 6.49 9.47
N CYS A 220 -6.45 5.52 10.16
CA CYS A 220 -6.24 5.12 11.55
C CYS A 220 -6.88 6.05 12.61
N GLY A 221 -7.54 7.12 12.17
CA GLY A 221 -8.26 8.09 12.98
C GLY A 221 -9.76 8.09 12.70
N VAL A 222 -10.51 8.83 13.51
CA VAL A 222 -11.93 9.14 13.23
C VAL A 222 -12.10 10.64 13.34
N ASP A 223 -12.23 11.32 12.21
CA ASP A 223 -12.24 12.77 12.16
C ASP A 223 -13.21 13.37 11.13
N LEU A 224 -13.01 14.65 10.81
CA LEU A 224 -13.88 15.38 9.89
C LEU A 224 -13.82 14.85 8.46
N LEU A 225 -12.71 14.27 8.03
CA LEU A 225 -12.59 13.61 6.74
C LEU A 225 -13.48 12.37 6.70
N ASP A 226 -13.49 11.54 7.74
CA ASP A 226 -14.42 10.41 7.83
C ASP A 226 -15.88 10.86 7.81
N PHE A 227 -16.19 11.94 8.53
CA PHE A 227 -17.55 12.48 8.54
C PHE A 227 -17.95 13.00 7.16
N SER A 228 -16.99 13.53 6.40
CA SER A 228 -17.23 13.94 5.02
C SER A 228 -17.50 12.74 4.10
N VAL A 229 -16.81 11.60 4.31
CA VAL A 229 -17.09 10.34 3.61
C VAL A 229 -18.49 9.85 3.96
N LEU A 230 -18.83 9.76 5.24
CA LEU A 230 -20.18 9.39 5.71
C LEU A 230 -21.26 10.27 5.07
N GLY A 231 -21.03 11.58 5.06
CA GLY A 231 -21.96 12.56 4.48
C GLY A 231 -22.13 12.41 2.96
N SER A 232 -21.11 11.95 2.24
CA SER A 232 -21.16 11.74 0.80
C SER A 232 -21.99 10.51 0.40
N VAL A 233 -22.12 9.55 1.32
CA VAL A 233 -22.91 8.32 1.13
C VAL A 233 -24.19 8.30 1.99
N TRP A 234 -24.62 9.45 2.50
CA TRP A 234 -25.79 9.55 3.38
C TRP A 234 -27.07 9.07 2.68
N LEU A 235 -27.84 8.22 3.36
CA LEU A 235 -29.05 7.57 2.84
C LEU A 235 -28.83 6.63 1.64
N ALA A 236 -27.58 6.24 1.35
CA ALA A 236 -27.30 5.24 0.33
C ALA A 236 -27.89 3.88 0.74
N ASP A 237 -28.54 3.16 -0.19
CA ASP A 237 -28.92 1.75 -0.03
C ASP A 237 -27.76 0.86 -0.49
N CYS A 238 -27.03 0.28 0.45
CA CYS A 238 -25.85 -0.55 0.17
C CYS A 238 -26.18 -1.91 -0.46
N ASN A 239 -27.47 -2.26 -0.56
CA ASN A 239 -27.92 -3.43 -1.30
C ASN A 239 -28.26 -3.13 -2.76
N ASP A 240 -28.40 -1.85 -3.12
CA ASP A 240 -28.69 -1.40 -4.48
C ASP A 240 -27.40 -0.94 -5.18
N ILE A 241 -26.84 -1.80 -6.03
CA ILE A 241 -25.68 -1.45 -6.87
C ILE A 241 -25.94 -0.29 -7.84
N SER A 242 -27.20 0.11 -8.03
CA SER A 242 -27.60 1.25 -8.85
C SER A 242 -27.83 2.53 -8.05
N ASP A 243 -27.66 2.49 -6.72
CA ASP A 243 -27.68 3.67 -5.89
C ASP A 243 -26.55 4.64 -6.31
N PRO A 244 -26.86 5.92 -6.60
CA PRO A 244 -25.86 6.89 -7.05
C PRO A 244 -24.80 7.23 -6.00
N ASN A 245 -25.05 6.88 -4.73
CA ASN A 245 -24.16 7.09 -3.60
C ASN A 245 -23.40 5.80 -3.21
N ALA A 246 -23.51 4.71 -3.99
CA ALA A 246 -22.66 3.53 -3.82
C ALA A 246 -21.23 3.81 -4.31
N PRO A 247 -20.19 3.16 -3.74
CA PRO A 247 -20.25 2.14 -2.69
C PRO A 247 -20.33 2.73 -1.27
N CYS A 248 -21.19 2.17 -0.42
CA CYS A 248 -21.41 2.63 0.97
C CYS A 248 -21.13 1.58 2.06
N HIS A 249 -20.56 0.42 1.70
CA HIS A 249 -20.37 -0.71 2.60
C HIS A 249 -19.49 -0.43 3.83
N LEU A 250 -18.62 0.58 3.79
CA LEU A 250 -17.84 1.01 4.96
C LEU A 250 -18.64 1.91 5.91
N ALA A 251 -19.63 2.64 5.37
CA ALA A 251 -20.42 3.63 6.10
C ALA A 251 -21.67 3.05 6.77
N ASP A 252 -22.23 1.95 6.25
CA ASP A 252 -23.29 1.14 6.89
C ASP A 252 -22.67 0.24 7.99
N MET A 253 -22.30 0.88 9.10
CA MET A 253 -21.58 0.28 10.22
C MET A 253 -22.47 -0.68 11.02
N ASP A 254 -23.77 -0.41 11.10
CA ASP A 254 -24.72 -1.29 11.79
C ASP A 254 -25.25 -2.44 10.91
N LYS A 255 -24.88 -2.44 9.62
CA LYS A 255 -25.23 -3.46 8.61
C LYS A 255 -26.74 -3.58 8.39
N SER A 256 -27.46 -2.48 8.52
CA SER A 256 -28.88 -2.40 8.22
C SER A 256 -29.17 -2.40 6.71
N GLY A 257 -28.15 -2.13 5.89
CA GLY A 257 -28.24 -1.97 4.45
C GLY A 257 -28.44 -0.53 4.00
N ILE A 258 -28.56 0.43 4.92
CA ILE A 258 -28.79 1.84 4.60
C ILE A 258 -27.91 2.71 5.50
N VAL A 259 -27.21 3.69 4.93
CA VAL A 259 -26.46 4.67 5.74
C VAL A 259 -27.42 5.69 6.37
N ASP A 260 -27.61 5.63 7.69
CA ASP A 260 -28.63 6.41 8.39
C ASP A 260 -28.13 7.00 9.74
N PRO A 261 -29.00 7.66 10.55
CA PRO A 261 -28.60 8.20 11.85
C PRO A 261 -28.00 7.20 12.85
N ASN A 262 -28.27 5.90 12.75
CA ASN A 262 -27.68 4.89 13.61
C ASN A 262 -26.19 4.73 13.32
N ASP A 263 -25.77 4.81 12.06
CA ASP A 263 -24.35 4.82 11.68
C ASP A 263 -23.62 6.04 12.24
N LEU A 264 -24.23 7.22 12.14
CA LEU A 264 -23.67 8.43 12.73
C LEU A 264 -23.53 8.31 14.26
N VAL A 265 -24.47 7.64 14.93
CA VAL A 265 -24.36 7.37 16.37
C VAL A 265 -23.13 6.50 16.65
N LEU A 266 -22.93 5.41 15.91
CA LEU A 266 -21.76 4.54 16.05
C LEU A 266 -20.44 5.29 15.80
N MET A 267 -20.36 6.11 14.77
CA MET A 267 -19.20 6.97 14.51
C MET A 267 -18.96 7.96 15.65
N SER A 268 -20.02 8.57 16.18
CA SER A 268 -19.91 9.60 17.22
C SER A 268 -19.32 9.09 18.54
N GLU A 269 -19.43 7.79 18.81
CA GLU A 269 -18.81 7.15 19.98
C GLU A 269 -17.28 7.15 19.90
N HIS A 270 -16.73 7.29 18.70
CA HIS A 270 -15.31 7.27 18.40
C HIS A 270 -14.78 8.61 17.87
N TRP A 271 -15.58 9.67 17.92
CA TRP A 271 -15.24 10.96 17.33
C TRP A 271 -13.93 11.55 17.90
N LEU A 272 -13.02 11.91 17.00
CA LEU A 272 -11.67 12.43 17.28
C LEU A 272 -10.76 11.45 18.04
N GLU A 273 -11.06 10.16 18.02
CA GLU A 273 -10.11 9.15 18.45
C GLU A 273 -8.89 9.17 17.52
N LYS A 274 -7.70 9.26 18.14
CA LYS A 274 -6.37 9.26 17.49
C LYS A 274 -6.04 10.35 16.49
N PHE A 275 -6.86 11.39 16.37
CA PHE A 275 -6.59 12.57 15.54
C PHE A 275 -5.23 13.29 15.79
N TRP A 276 -4.58 13.07 16.94
CA TRP A 276 -3.42 13.85 17.38
C TRP A 276 -2.06 13.13 17.29
N TYR A 277 -1.99 11.92 16.72
CA TYR A 277 -0.75 11.15 16.65
C TYR A 277 -0.16 11.14 15.23
N GLU A 278 0.28 12.30 14.76
CA GLU A 278 1.21 12.45 13.63
C GLU A 278 2.55 13.05 14.08
#